data_AF-A0A4S9VWA7-F1
#
_entry.id   AF-A0A4S9VWA7-F1
#
_cell.length_a   1.000
_cell.length_b   1.000
_cell.length_c   1.000
_cell.angle_alpha   90.00
_cell.angle_beta   90.00
_cell.angle_gamma   90.00
#
_symmetry.space_group_name_H-M   'P 1'
#
loop_
_entity.id
_entity.type
_entity.pdbx_description
1 polymer ?
#
loop_
_entity_poly.entity_id
_entity_poly.type
_entity_poly.pdbx_seq_one_letter_code
_entity_poly.pdbx_strand_id
1 'polypeptide(L)'
;MSLFNIFGRRTEASSAYNPVSEDEDKLLDEPTLATRLELEKLQQANANLKRVLGIFAGFFLAFLALVAFKSWETHEDSLVFPRILKSPVPPMPMNVQTFERNSLYASRPSPESDAAWNALLPEGRGFVYVPESEKYSLPPGEKVFYGEIYSVSLFHQLHCLGQLRKYYWLLVDGVKSNSTSLKPMVEGLLGPSGEHVSHCFDYLRQTLQCAGDMALEWPRKEEDGSRFAVDGWNIPHECRSWDHIVDYMKDNYFNLSMNSEIAPDHPMHKDGMAKL
;
A
#
# COMPACT_ATOMS: atom_id res chain seq x y z
N MET A 1 57.84 60.91 -21.04
CA MET A 1 57.34 62.24 -21.49
C MET A 1 56.10 62.51 -20.68
N SER A 2 56.17 63.27 -19.57
CA SER A 2 56.32 64.73 -19.50
C SER A 2 55.22 65.46 -20.25
N LEU A 3 54.44 66.27 -19.53
CA LEU A 3 54.27 67.72 -19.72
C LEU A 3 53.18 68.19 -18.73
N PHE A 4 53.54 68.78 -17.58
CA PHE A 4 53.80 70.20 -17.34
C PHE A 4 52.61 71.16 -17.59
N ASN A 5 52.03 71.59 -16.46
CA ASN A 5 51.77 72.97 -16.03
C ASN A 5 51.36 74.05 -17.03
N ILE A 6 50.23 74.71 -16.73
CA ILE A 6 50.04 76.17 -16.82
C ILE A 6 49.16 76.59 -15.62
N PHE A 7 49.76 77.07 -14.52
CA PHE A 7 49.88 78.48 -14.09
C PHE A 7 48.58 79.26 -13.80
N GLY A 8 48.38 79.54 -12.50
CA GLY A 8 47.63 80.67 -11.97
C GLY A 8 48.30 81.15 -10.68
N ARG A 9 48.64 82.44 -10.59
CA ARG A 9 49.60 83.04 -9.63
C ARG A 9 48.88 84.00 -8.67
N ARG A 10 49.22 83.91 -7.36
CA ARG A 10 49.19 84.93 -6.28
C ARG A 10 47.81 85.53 -5.90
N THR A 11 47.50 85.91 -4.66
CA THR A 11 48.29 86.42 -3.51
C THR A 11 47.68 86.00 -2.17
N GLU A 12 48.55 86.00 -1.15
CA GLU A 12 48.32 85.76 0.27
C GLU A 12 47.22 86.62 0.91
N ALA A 13 46.46 86.02 1.82
CA ALA A 13 45.96 86.70 3.02
C ALA A 13 45.82 85.67 4.15
N SER A 14 46.56 85.97 5.23
CA SER A 14 46.61 85.30 6.53
C SER A 14 45.26 84.77 7.03
N SER A 15 45.20 83.47 7.34
CA SER A 15 44.29 82.94 8.36
C SER A 15 45.07 81.94 9.21
N ALA A 16 45.24 82.28 10.48
CA ALA A 16 45.91 81.45 11.46
C ALA A 16 45.14 80.13 11.63
N TYR A 17 45.73 79.04 11.13
CA TYR A 17 45.24 77.69 11.39
C TYR A 17 45.73 77.28 12.78
N ASN A 18 44.82 77.26 13.76
CA ASN A 18 45.10 76.65 15.06
C ASN A 18 45.26 75.14 14.84
N PRO A 19 46.37 74.53 15.30
CA PRO A 19 46.46 73.08 15.36
C PRO A 19 45.36 72.59 16.30
N VAL A 20 44.50 71.69 15.80
CA VAL A 20 43.60 70.90 16.62
C VAL A 20 44.46 70.20 17.65
N SER A 21 44.14 70.41 18.93
CA SER A 21 44.87 69.85 20.06
C SER A 21 44.96 68.34 19.96
N GLU A 22 46.14 67.79 20.30
CA GLU A 22 46.39 66.36 20.55
C GLU A 22 45.62 65.82 21.78
N ASP A 23 44.45 66.36 22.08
CA ASP A 23 43.67 66.04 23.28
C ASP A 23 42.50 65.10 23.01
N GLU A 24 42.19 64.75 21.76
CA GLU A 24 41.20 63.70 21.47
C GLU A 24 41.76 62.28 21.71
N ASP A 25 43.07 62.09 21.68
CA ASP A 25 43.72 60.81 22.04
C ASP A 25 43.89 60.61 23.56
N LYS A 26 43.57 61.63 24.38
CA LYS A 26 43.64 61.56 25.85
C LYS A 26 42.30 61.34 26.54
N LEU A 27 41.25 60.97 25.79
CA LEU A 27 39.94 60.62 26.37
C LEU A 27 39.71 59.11 26.50
N LEU A 28 40.76 58.34 26.70
CA LEU A 28 40.68 56.94 27.14
C LEU A 28 41.57 56.77 28.37
N ASP A 29 41.00 57.03 29.54
CA ASP A 29 41.63 56.62 30.80
C ASP A 29 41.94 55.12 30.74
N GLU A 30 43.19 54.75 31.06
CA GLU A 30 43.55 53.35 31.28
C GLU A 30 42.59 52.75 32.32
N PRO A 31 41.88 51.65 32.01
CA PRO A 31 40.84 51.13 32.88
C PRO A 31 41.43 50.80 34.25
N THR A 32 40.81 51.35 35.30
CA THR A 32 41.25 51.12 36.68
C THR A 32 41.25 49.62 37.02
N LEU A 33 42.05 49.20 38.00
CA LEU A 33 42.14 47.79 38.41
C LEU A 33 40.75 47.18 38.71
N ALA A 34 39.85 47.97 39.29
CA ALA A 34 38.46 47.58 39.53
C ALA A 34 37.70 47.28 38.23
N THR A 35 37.87 48.12 37.19
CA THR A 35 37.23 47.93 35.89
C THR A 35 37.76 46.71 35.14
N ARG A 36 39.06 46.41 35.28
CA ARG A 36 39.67 45.20 34.72
C ARG A 36 39.14 43.92 35.39
N LEU A 37 39.02 43.92 36.73
CA LEU A 37 38.42 42.82 37.49
C LEU A 37 36.93 42.59 37.14
N GLU A 38 36.18 43.67 36.95
CA GLU A 38 34.77 43.61 36.51
C GLU A 38 34.65 42.98 35.11
N LEU A 39 35.54 43.39 34.20
CA LEU A 39 35.59 42.88 32.82
C LEU A 39 35.92 41.38 32.78
N GLU A 40 36.89 40.91 33.57
CA GLU A 40 37.23 39.49 33.67
C GLU A 40 36.05 38.65 34.19
N LYS A 41 35.33 39.14 35.21
CA LYS A 41 34.11 38.49 35.71
C LYS A 41 33.03 38.40 34.64
N LEU A 42 32.79 39.47 33.89
CA LEU A 42 31.81 39.51 32.80
C LEU A 42 32.21 38.58 31.65
N GLN A 43 33.49 38.52 31.29
CA GLN A 43 34.00 37.60 30.27
C GLN A 43 33.82 36.15 30.69
N GLN A 44 34.10 35.83 31.97
CA GLN A 44 33.90 34.49 32.52
C GLN A 44 32.42 34.12 32.58
N ALA A 45 31.55 35.04 32.98
CA ALA A 45 30.10 34.84 32.96
C ALA A 45 29.57 34.62 31.54
N ASN A 46 30.05 35.38 30.55
CA ASN A 46 29.70 35.21 29.14
C ASN A 46 30.19 33.86 28.59
N ALA A 47 31.42 33.45 28.92
CA ALA A 47 31.94 32.14 28.54
C ALA A 47 31.10 30.99 29.13
N ASN A 48 30.70 31.11 30.40
CA ASN A 48 29.82 30.15 31.05
C ASN A 48 28.43 30.15 30.42
N LEU A 49 27.85 31.32 30.14
CA LEU A 49 26.56 31.44 29.47
C LEU A 49 26.58 30.78 28.08
N LYS A 50 27.62 31.03 27.27
CA LYS A 50 27.80 30.39 25.96
C LYS A 50 27.91 28.87 26.07
N ARG A 51 28.61 28.34 27.08
CA ARG A 51 28.69 26.89 27.34
C ARG A 51 27.32 26.32 27.69
N VAL A 52 26.59 26.97 28.59
CA VAL A 52 25.24 26.54 29.00
C VAL A 52 24.28 26.57 27.81
N LEU A 53 24.26 27.65 27.03
CA LEU A 53 23.47 27.77 25.81
C LEU A 53 23.85 26.70 24.78
N GLY A 54 25.14 26.40 24.61
CA GLY A 54 25.63 25.33 23.74
C GLY A 54 25.16 23.94 24.17
N ILE A 55 25.15 23.66 25.47
CA ILE A 55 24.63 22.40 26.03
C ILE A 55 23.12 22.30 25.75
N PHE A 56 22.34 23.35 26.02
CA PHE A 56 20.91 23.36 25.74
C PHE A 56 20.61 23.22 24.24
N ALA A 57 21.36 23.90 23.37
CA ALA A 57 21.24 23.75 21.92
C ALA A 57 21.56 22.32 21.47
N GLY A 58 22.58 21.68 22.04
CA GLY A 58 22.91 20.28 21.78
C GLY A 58 21.79 19.33 22.17
N PHE A 59 21.22 19.48 23.37
CA PHE A 59 20.06 18.68 23.81
C PHE A 59 18.84 18.92 22.92
N PHE A 60 18.58 20.17 22.52
CA PHE A 60 17.48 20.51 21.63
C PHE A 60 17.64 19.85 20.24
N LEU A 61 18.84 19.90 19.66
CA LEU A 61 19.12 19.23 18.38
C LEU A 61 19.00 17.71 18.49
N ALA A 62 19.46 17.10 19.58
CA ALA A 62 19.30 15.67 19.82
C ALA A 62 17.82 15.27 19.96
N PHE A 63 17.02 16.09 20.67
CA PHE A 63 15.58 15.89 20.77
C PHE A 63 14.89 15.99 19.40
N LEU A 64 15.23 17.00 18.58
CA LEU A 64 14.70 17.14 17.23
C LEU A 64 15.08 15.93 16.35
N ALA A 65 16.31 15.43 16.45
CA ALA A 65 16.74 14.22 15.73
C ALA A 65 15.94 12.98 16.17
N LEU A 66 15.67 12.81 17.46
CA LEU A 66 14.83 11.72 17.97
C LEU A 66 13.38 11.83 17.49
N VAL A 67 12.80 13.04 17.51
CA VAL A 67 11.46 13.28 16.98
C VAL A 67 11.40 13.00 15.48
N ALA A 68 12.41 13.44 14.72
CA ALA A 68 12.50 13.17 13.29
C ALA A 68 12.65 11.67 13.00
N PHE A 69 13.48 10.96 13.77
CA PHE A 69 13.67 9.51 13.65
C PHE A 69 12.38 8.74 13.96
N LYS A 70 11.71 9.08 15.07
CA LYS A 70 10.40 8.52 15.44
C LYS A 70 9.36 8.81 14.36
N SER A 71 9.32 10.04 13.86
CA SER A 71 8.40 10.46 12.80
C SER A 71 8.67 9.71 11.49
N TRP A 72 9.93 9.46 11.16
CA TRP A 72 10.35 8.71 9.98
C TRP A 72 9.89 7.25 10.06
N GLU A 73 10.14 6.57 11.19
CA GLU A 73 9.62 5.21 11.44
C GLU A 73 8.09 5.15 11.29
N THR A 74 7.37 6.10 11.88
CA THR A 74 5.90 6.14 11.76
C THR A 74 5.39 6.48 10.36
N HIS A 75 6.17 7.23 9.56
CA HIS A 75 5.81 7.56 8.18
C HIS A 75 5.95 6.34 7.26
N GLU A 76 6.95 5.49 7.49
CA GLU A 76 7.10 4.23 6.76
C GLU A 76 5.93 3.28 7.04
N ASP A 77 5.45 3.22 8.28
CA ASP A 77 4.26 2.45 8.67
C ASP A 77 2.94 3.01 8.09
N SER A 78 2.87 4.32 7.78
CA SER A 78 1.63 4.98 7.30
C SER A 78 1.54 5.12 5.78
N LEU A 79 2.62 4.82 5.04
CA LEU A 79 2.55 4.55 3.59
C LEU A 79 1.85 3.24 3.25
N VAL A 80 1.55 2.45 4.28
CA VAL A 80 0.72 1.27 4.21
C VAL A 80 -0.69 1.66 4.62
N PHE A 81 -1.68 1.38 3.77
CA PHE A 81 -3.09 1.63 4.13
C PHE A 81 -3.37 0.99 5.50
N PRO A 82 -3.69 1.78 6.54
CA PRO A 82 -3.96 1.22 7.85
C PRO A 82 -5.20 0.35 7.73
N ARG A 83 -5.05 -0.94 8.01
CA ARG A 83 -6.18 -1.88 8.02
C ARG A 83 -7.20 -1.44 9.05
N ILE A 84 -8.47 -1.57 8.66
CA ILE A 84 -9.63 -1.33 9.50
C ILE A 84 -9.81 -2.52 10.47
N LEU A 85 -9.57 -3.73 9.98
CA LEU A 85 -9.67 -4.98 10.72
C LEU A 85 -8.35 -5.33 11.39
N LYS A 86 -8.43 -5.75 12.65
CA LYS A 86 -7.29 -6.28 13.39
C LYS A 86 -6.91 -7.64 12.82
N SER A 87 -5.67 -7.80 12.38
CA SER A 87 -5.18 -9.04 11.80
C SER A 87 -3.72 -9.33 12.23
N PRO A 88 -3.35 -10.61 12.48
CA PRO A 88 -1.97 -11.02 12.71
C PRO A 88 -1.13 -11.00 11.43
N VAL A 89 -1.75 -11.10 10.25
CA VAL A 89 -1.05 -11.06 8.96
C VAL A 89 -0.48 -9.65 8.81
N PRO A 90 0.78 -9.41 8.40
CA PRO A 90 1.25 -8.05 8.14
C PRO A 90 0.53 -7.45 6.92
N PRO A 91 0.46 -6.13 6.78
CA PRO A 91 -0.10 -5.54 5.58
C PRO A 91 0.82 -5.82 4.38
N MET A 92 0.22 -6.17 3.24
CA MET A 92 0.97 -6.50 2.03
C MET A 92 1.24 -5.24 1.22
N PRO A 93 2.46 -5.05 0.69
CA PRO A 93 2.77 -3.90 -0.15
C PRO A 93 1.97 -3.94 -1.46
N MET A 94 1.55 -2.77 -1.93
CA MET A 94 0.84 -2.64 -3.20
C MET A 94 1.83 -2.63 -4.38
N ASN A 95 1.49 -3.34 -5.44
CA ASN A 95 2.21 -3.30 -6.71
C ASN A 95 1.25 -2.99 -7.86
N VAL A 96 1.73 -2.22 -8.84
CA VAL A 96 0.99 -2.04 -10.10
C VAL A 96 1.19 -3.29 -10.95
N GLN A 97 0.09 -3.87 -11.41
CA GLN A 97 0.12 -5.00 -12.33
C GLN A 97 -0.76 -4.73 -13.54
N THR A 98 -0.22 -5.05 -14.72
CA THR A 98 -0.97 -5.05 -15.98
C THR A 98 -1.41 -6.48 -16.26
N PHE A 99 -2.69 -6.66 -16.55
CA PHE A 99 -3.22 -7.99 -16.87
C PHE A 99 -2.90 -8.34 -18.32
N GLU A 100 -2.21 -9.45 -18.50
CA GLU A 100 -1.90 -10.02 -19.80
C GLU A 100 -2.44 -11.45 -19.86
N ARG A 101 -2.88 -11.87 -21.06
CA ARG A 101 -3.37 -13.24 -21.24
C ARG A 101 -2.23 -14.22 -21.02
N ASN A 102 -2.37 -15.09 -20.02
CA ASN A 102 -1.45 -16.18 -19.81
C ASN A 102 -2.06 -17.49 -20.33
N SER A 103 -1.46 -18.04 -21.38
CA SER A 103 -1.97 -19.26 -22.04
C SER A 103 -2.03 -20.48 -21.13
N LEU A 104 -1.19 -20.59 -20.09
CA LEU A 104 -1.24 -21.71 -19.14
C LEU A 104 -2.52 -21.67 -18.30
N TYR A 105 -3.00 -20.48 -17.96
CA TYR A 105 -4.22 -20.29 -17.16
C TYR A 105 -5.47 -20.11 -18.03
N ALA A 106 -5.30 -19.63 -19.26
CA ALA A 106 -6.36 -19.39 -20.25
C ALA A 106 -6.55 -20.54 -21.25
N SER A 107 -6.05 -21.74 -20.93
CA SER A 107 -6.22 -22.94 -21.77
C SER A 107 -7.12 -23.96 -21.11
N ARG A 108 -7.62 -24.88 -21.96
CA ARG A 108 -8.26 -26.11 -21.50
C ARG A 108 -7.28 -26.92 -20.62
N PRO A 109 -7.79 -27.67 -19.62
CA PRO A 109 -6.96 -28.54 -18.79
C PRO A 109 -6.03 -29.44 -19.60
N SER A 110 -4.76 -29.38 -19.23
CA SER A 110 -3.65 -30.23 -19.65
C SER A 110 -2.77 -30.47 -18.43
N PRO A 111 -1.86 -31.47 -18.44
CA PRO A 111 -0.92 -31.68 -17.35
C PRO A 111 -0.15 -30.41 -16.95
N GLU A 112 0.28 -29.62 -17.94
CA GLU A 112 1.01 -28.37 -17.74
C GLU A 112 0.12 -27.27 -17.15
N SER A 113 -1.09 -27.09 -17.69
CA SER A 113 -2.06 -26.12 -17.18
C SER A 113 -2.46 -26.46 -15.74
N ASP A 114 -2.76 -27.72 -15.46
CA ASP A 114 -3.17 -28.16 -14.12
C ASP A 114 -2.03 -28.05 -13.11
N ALA A 115 -0.79 -28.31 -13.52
CA ALA A 115 0.38 -28.04 -12.68
C ALA A 115 0.52 -26.54 -12.36
N ALA A 116 0.33 -25.65 -13.35
CA ALA A 116 0.39 -24.22 -13.15
C ALA A 116 -0.73 -23.70 -12.22
N TRP A 117 -1.95 -24.24 -12.33
CA TRP A 117 -3.07 -23.92 -11.43
C TRP A 117 -2.82 -24.42 -10.01
N ASN A 118 -2.30 -25.64 -9.83
CA ASN A 118 -1.97 -26.17 -8.51
C ASN A 118 -0.84 -25.36 -7.83
N ALA A 119 0.12 -24.85 -8.61
CA ALA A 119 1.21 -24.03 -8.12
C ALA A 119 0.77 -22.64 -7.61
N LEU A 120 -0.48 -22.22 -7.85
CA LEU A 120 -1.04 -21.00 -7.25
C LEU A 120 -1.29 -21.14 -5.74
N LEU A 121 -1.44 -22.37 -5.25
CA LEU A 121 -1.54 -22.64 -3.82
C LEU A 121 -0.12 -22.76 -3.24
N PRO A 122 0.23 -21.96 -2.21
CA PRO A 122 1.51 -22.10 -1.55
C PRO A 122 1.55 -23.37 -0.69
N GLU A 123 2.72 -23.67 -0.13
CA GLU A 123 2.85 -24.66 0.93
C GLU A 123 1.83 -24.39 2.05
N GLY A 124 1.33 -25.47 2.68
CA GLY A 124 0.22 -25.36 3.63
C GLY A 124 -1.15 -25.11 3.00
N ARG A 125 -1.25 -25.08 1.66
CA ARG A 125 -2.49 -24.90 0.88
C ARG A 125 -3.18 -23.55 1.14
N GLY A 126 -2.42 -22.53 1.52
CA GLY A 126 -2.96 -21.19 1.81
C GLY A 126 -3.50 -21.00 3.22
N PHE A 127 -3.19 -21.92 4.15
CA PHE A 127 -3.47 -21.75 5.57
C PHE A 127 -2.29 -21.13 6.30
N VAL A 128 -2.59 -20.31 7.31
CA VAL A 128 -1.60 -19.76 8.22
C VAL A 128 -1.86 -20.22 9.65
N TYR A 129 -0.78 -20.47 10.37
CA TYR A 129 -0.82 -20.72 11.80
C TYR A 129 -0.92 -19.40 12.56
N VAL A 130 -1.88 -19.29 13.49
CA VAL A 130 -2.06 -18.08 14.31
C VAL A 130 -1.98 -18.47 15.79
N PRO A 131 -0.82 -18.24 16.44
CA PRO A 131 -0.75 -18.40 17.89
C PRO A 131 -1.57 -17.30 18.57
N GLU A 132 -2.25 -17.64 19.66
CA GLU A 132 -3.01 -16.69 20.49
C GLU A 132 -4.04 -15.88 19.67
N SER A 133 -4.85 -16.56 18.87
CA SER A 133 -5.86 -15.96 17.98
C SER A 133 -6.82 -15.02 18.70
N GLU A 134 -7.06 -15.23 20.00
CA GLU A 134 -7.90 -14.36 20.83
C GLU A 134 -7.36 -12.93 20.91
N LYS A 135 -6.03 -12.73 20.81
CA LYS A 135 -5.40 -11.40 20.78
C LYS A 135 -5.89 -10.56 19.60
N TYR A 136 -6.26 -11.21 18.50
CA TYR A 136 -6.75 -10.58 17.27
C TYR A 136 -8.27 -10.56 17.19
N SER A 137 -8.97 -10.99 18.25
CA SER A 137 -10.43 -11.11 18.28
C SER A 137 -10.97 -12.04 17.19
N LEU A 138 -10.15 -13.01 16.75
CA LEU A 138 -10.56 -14.03 15.80
C LEU A 138 -11.34 -15.13 16.52
N PRO A 139 -12.44 -15.63 15.95
CA PRO A 139 -13.07 -16.87 16.41
C PRO A 139 -12.12 -18.06 16.34
N PRO A 140 -12.43 -19.19 17.03
CA PRO A 140 -11.59 -20.38 17.00
C PRO A 140 -11.35 -20.90 15.59
N GLY A 141 -10.09 -21.13 15.27
CA GLY A 141 -9.66 -21.65 13.97
C GLY A 141 -9.89 -23.16 13.81
N GLU A 142 -9.35 -23.72 12.74
CA GLU A 142 -9.28 -25.18 12.58
C GLU A 142 -8.17 -25.72 13.47
N LYS A 143 -8.47 -26.73 14.29
CA LYS A 143 -7.51 -27.28 15.25
C LYS A 143 -6.59 -28.30 14.59
N VAL A 144 -5.30 -28.09 14.73
CA VAL A 144 -4.22 -29.03 14.37
C VAL A 144 -3.40 -29.39 15.60
N PHE A 145 -2.50 -30.37 15.48
CA PHE A 145 -1.74 -30.91 16.63
C PHE A 145 -0.84 -29.89 17.35
N TYR A 146 -0.55 -28.74 16.74
CA TYR A 146 0.31 -27.68 17.26
C TYR A 146 -0.41 -26.32 17.44
N GLY A 147 -1.74 -26.27 17.30
CA GLY A 147 -2.58 -25.09 17.58
C GLY A 147 -3.67 -24.87 16.54
N GLU A 148 -3.99 -23.62 16.22
CA GLU A 148 -5.09 -23.28 15.31
C GLU A 148 -4.58 -22.67 13.99
N ILE A 149 -5.20 -23.08 12.89
CA ILE A 149 -4.93 -22.55 11.55
C ILE A 149 -6.16 -21.87 10.97
N TYR A 150 -5.89 -20.92 10.08
CA TYR A 150 -6.89 -20.10 9.39
C TYR A 150 -6.58 -20.08 7.91
N SER A 151 -7.61 -20.14 7.07
CA SER A 151 -7.43 -20.03 5.63
C SER A 151 -7.26 -18.56 5.25
N VAL A 152 -6.35 -18.24 4.35
CA VAL A 152 -6.26 -16.89 3.77
C VAL A 152 -7.24 -16.81 2.61
N SER A 153 -8.13 -15.80 2.63
CA SER A 153 -9.21 -15.65 1.66
C SER A 153 -8.77 -15.69 0.20
N LEU A 154 -7.66 -15.03 -0.16
CA LEU A 154 -7.08 -15.11 -1.52
C LEU A 154 -6.90 -16.55 -2.00
N PHE A 155 -6.30 -17.42 -1.18
CA PHE A 155 -6.01 -18.79 -1.59
C PHE A 155 -7.26 -19.65 -1.57
N HIS A 156 -8.21 -19.39 -0.69
CA HIS A 156 -9.52 -20.03 -0.74
C HIS A 156 -10.30 -19.65 -2.01
N GLN A 157 -10.31 -18.37 -2.38
CA GLN A 157 -10.92 -17.86 -3.61
C GLN A 157 -10.28 -18.50 -4.86
N LEU A 158 -8.94 -18.59 -4.91
CA LEU A 158 -8.21 -19.26 -5.98
C LEU A 158 -8.53 -20.77 -6.05
N HIS A 159 -8.62 -21.44 -4.89
CA HIS A 159 -9.04 -22.84 -4.82
C HIS A 159 -10.44 -23.02 -5.41
N CYS A 160 -11.40 -22.19 -5.00
CA CYS A 160 -12.77 -22.20 -5.50
C CYS A 160 -12.82 -21.96 -7.02
N LEU A 161 -12.08 -20.97 -7.53
CA LEU A 161 -11.99 -20.71 -8.98
C LEU A 161 -11.41 -21.92 -9.73
N GLY A 162 -10.39 -22.58 -9.17
CA GLY A 162 -9.83 -23.82 -9.71
C GLY A 162 -10.82 -24.99 -9.73
N GLN A 163 -11.64 -25.15 -8.68
CA GLN A 163 -12.71 -26.16 -8.65
C GLN A 163 -13.79 -25.86 -9.70
N LEU A 164 -14.19 -24.59 -9.84
CA LEU A 164 -15.14 -24.17 -10.88
C LEU A 164 -14.59 -24.48 -12.29
N ARG A 165 -13.32 -24.18 -12.55
CA ARG A 165 -12.63 -24.57 -13.79
C ARG A 165 -12.71 -26.08 -14.02
N LYS A 166 -12.37 -26.89 -13.02
CA LYS A 166 -12.42 -28.36 -13.12
C LYS A 166 -13.83 -28.85 -13.46
N TYR A 167 -14.85 -28.42 -12.72
CA TYR A 167 -16.21 -28.89 -12.93
C TYR A 167 -16.80 -28.42 -14.26
N TYR A 168 -16.48 -27.19 -14.69
CA TYR A 168 -16.86 -26.70 -16.01
C TYR A 168 -16.35 -27.62 -17.12
N TRP A 169 -15.06 -27.94 -17.13
CA TRP A 169 -14.47 -28.79 -18.17
C TRP A 169 -14.95 -30.25 -18.09
N LEU A 170 -15.19 -30.77 -16.88
CA LEU A 170 -15.78 -32.09 -16.70
C LEU A 170 -17.18 -32.18 -17.32
N LEU A 171 -18.01 -31.16 -17.12
CA LEU A 171 -19.36 -31.09 -17.69
C LEU A 171 -19.32 -30.93 -19.22
N VAL A 172 -18.45 -30.05 -19.73
CA VAL A 172 -18.22 -29.88 -21.18
C VAL A 172 -17.82 -31.22 -21.81
N ASP A 173 -16.88 -31.93 -21.20
CA ASP A 173 -16.38 -33.20 -21.73
C ASP A 173 -17.42 -34.31 -21.66
N GLY A 174 -18.18 -34.39 -20.57
CA GLY A 174 -19.30 -35.34 -20.44
C GLY A 174 -20.40 -35.11 -21.48
N VAL A 175 -20.74 -33.86 -21.79
CA VAL A 175 -21.73 -33.54 -22.83
C VAL A 175 -21.20 -33.84 -24.23
N LYS A 176 -19.90 -33.67 -24.48
CA LYS A 176 -19.29 -34.02 -25.78
C LYS A 176 -19.17 -35.52 -25.99
N SER A 177 -18.88 -36.29 -24.94
CA SER A 177 -18.70 -37.74 -25.02
C SER A 177 -20.03 -38.48 -25.11
N ASN A 178 -21.08 -38.00 -24.44
CA ASN A 178 -22.41 -38.57 -24.52
C ASN A 178 -23.16 -37.89 -25.67
N SER A 179 -23.66 -38.65 -26.65
CA SER A 179 -24.40 -38.12 -27.82
C SER A 179 -25.76 -37.54 -27.43
N THR A 180 -25.74 -36.45 -26.65
CA THR A 180 -26.89 -35.72 -26.13
C THR A 180 -27.32 -34.67 -27.15
N SER A 181 -28.59 -34.26 -27.08
CA SER A 181 -29.11 -33.11 -27.85
C SER A 181 -28.41 -31.79 -27.51
N LEU A 182 -27.60 -31.75 -26.45
CA LEU A 182 -26.83 -30.59 -25.99
C LEU A 182 -25.47 -30.44 -26.70
N LYS A 183 -25.04 -31.44 -27.47
CA LYS A 183 -23.73 -31.40 -28.15
C LYS A 183 -23.56 -30.19 -29.08
N PRO A 184 -24.53 -29.79 -29.93
CA PRO A 184 -24.40 -28.59 -30.76
C PRO A 184 -24.27 -27.30 -29.94
N MET A 185 -24.97 -27.22 -28.80
CA MET A 185 -24.86 -26.09 -27.88
C MET A 185 -23.46 -25.99 -27.29
N VAL A 186 -22.89 -27.10 -26.82
CA VAL A 186 -21.52 -27.12 -26.26
C VAL A 186 -20.47 -26.89 -27.35
N GLU A 187 -20.65 -27.38 -28.56
CA GLU A 187 -19.75 -27.07 -29.69
C GLU A 187 -19.77 -25.57 -30.03
N GLY A 188 -20.95 -24.93 -30.02
CA GLY A 188 -21.07 -23.48 -30.15
C GLY A 188 -20.41 -22.72 -28.99
N LEU A 189 -20.58 -23.21 -27.76
CA LEU A 189 -19.94 -22.67 -26.56
C LEU A 189 -18.41 -22.77 -26.64
N LEU A 190 -17.86 -23.79 -27.30
CA LEU A 190 -16.42 -24.00 -27.46
C LEU A 190 -15.81 -23.29 -28.69
N GLY A 191 -16.63 -22.64 -29.50
CA GLY A 191 -16.19 -21.79 -30.61
C GLY A 191 -15.60 -20.45 -30.11
N PRO A 192 -15.89 -19.31 -30.75
CA PRO A 192 -15.46 -17.99 -30.27
C PRO A 192 -15.82 -17.71 -28.79
N SER A 193 -16.94 -18.26 -28.32
CA SER A 193 -17.38 -18.20 -26.92
C SER A 193 -16.55 -19.04 -25.96
N GLY A 194 -15.78 -20.03 -26.46
CA GLY A 194 -14.98 -20.95 -25.63
C GLY A 194 -13.66 -20.33 -25.22
N GLU A 195 -13.10 -19.50 -26.12
CA GLU A 195 -12.04 -18.55 -25.80
C GLU A 195 -12.51 -17.52 -24.76
N HIS A 196 -13.79 -17.15 -24.75
CA HIS A 196 -14.33 -16.25 -23.72
C HIS A 196 -14.23 -16.89 -22.33
N VAL A 197 -14.80 -18.09 -22.14
CA VAL A 197 -14.75 -18.77 -20.84
C VAL A 197 -13.32 -19.07 -20.40
N SER A 198 -12.47 -19.51 -21.32
CA SER A 198 -11.08 -19.87 -20.99
C SER A 198 -10.27 -18.66 -20.54
N HIS A 199 -10.37 -17.51 -21.22
CA HIS A 199 -9.68 -16.31 -20.73
C HIS A 199 -10.34 -15.74 -19.47
N CYS A 200 -11.65 -15.90 -19.26
CA CYS A 200 -12.32 -15.45 -18.04
C CYS A 200 -11.71 -16.11 -16.80
N PHE A 201 -11.34 -17.39 -16.85
CA PHE A 201 -10.64 -18.04 -15.74
C PHE A 201 -9.29 -17.37 -15.44
N ASP A 202 -8.52 -17.02 -16.46
CA ASP A 202 -7.24 -16.31 -16.27
C ASP A 202 -7.45 -14.88 -15.78
N TYR A 203 -8.42 -14.16 -16.33
CA TYR A 203 -8.78 -12.80 -15.92
C TYR A 203 -9.25 -12.74 -14.46
N LEU A 204 -10.13 -13.67 -14.06
CA LEU A 204 -10.59 -13.78 -12.68
C LEU A 204 -9.44 -14.18 -11.74
N ARG A 205 -8.57 -15.11 -12.12
CA ARG A 205 -7.37 -15.46 -11.35
C ARG A 205 -6.50 -14.22 -11.09
N GLN A 206 -6.22 -13.44 -12.14
CA GLN A 206 -5.44 -12.20 -12.03
C GLN A 206 -6.14 -11.17 -11.15
N THR A 207 -7.46 -11.04 -11.27
CA THR A 207 -8.28 -10.15 -10.44
C THR A 207 -8.18 -10.52 -8.97
N LEU A 208 -8.29 -11.81 -8.62
CA LEU A 208 -8.15 -12.29 -7.24
C LEU A 208 -6.75 -12.00 -6.69
N GLN A 209 -5.69 -12.31 -7.45
CA GLN A 209 -4.31 -12.05 -7.03
C GLN A 209 -4.00 -10.56 -6.90
N CYS A 210 -4.58 -9.71 -7.74
CA CYS A 210 -4.44 -8.27 -7.66
C CYS A 210 -5.19 -7.68 -6.46
N ALA A 211 -6.37 -8.22 -6.13
CA ALA A 211 -7.12 -7.84 -4.95
C ALA A 211 -6.38 -8.28 -3.67
N GLY A 212 -5.77 -9.47 -3.70
CA GLY A 212 -4.89 -9.95 -2.65
C GLY A 212 -5.57 -10.01 -1.28
N ASP A 213 -6.79 -10.54 -1.21
CA ASP A 213 -7.59 -10.53 0.01
C ASP A 213 -6.92 -11.37 1.12
N MET A 214 -6.33 -10.66 2.09
CA MET A 214 -5.58 -11.25 3.21
C MET A 214 -6.44 -11.48 4.45
N ALA A 215 -7.78 -11.45 4.34
CA ALA A 215 -8.65 -11.83 5.44
C ALA A 215 -8.37 -13.29 5.90
N LEU A 216 -8.55 -13.52 7.19
CA LEU A 216 -8.38 -14.83 7.81
C LEU A 216 -9.73 -15.48 8.05
N GLU A 217 -9.97 -16.58 7.37
CA GLU A 217 -11.21 -17.34 7.45
C GLU A 217 -11.08 -18.47 8.46
N TRP A 218 -12.02 -18.51 9.40
CA TRP A 218 -12.17 -19.59 10.36
C TRP A 218 -13.23 -20.60 9.88
N PRO A 219 -13.17 -21.85 10.34
CA PRO A 219 -14.18 -22.85 10.01
C PRO A 219 -15.54 -22.51 10.61
N ARG A 220 -16.59 -22.80 9.85
CA ARG A 220 -17.98 -22.75 10.33
C ARG A 220 -18.17 -23.73 11.48
N LYS A 221 -19.09 -23.40 12.39
CA LYS A 221 -19.47 -24.28 13.50
C LYS A 221 -20.55 -25.24 13.03
N GLU A 222 -20.28 -26.53 13.08
CA GLU A 222 -21.26 -27.58 12.79
C GLU A 222 -22.27 -27.76 13.94
N GLU A 223 -23.36 -28.49 13.66
CA GLU A 223 -24.39 -28.82 14.66
C GLU A 223 -23.82 -29.60 15.85
N ASP A 224 -22.87 -30.50 15.61
CA ASP A 224 -22.17 -31.29 16.63
C ASP A 224 -21.09 -30.48 17.38
N GLY A 225 -20.92 -29.20 17.03
CA GLY A 225 -19.94 -28.29 17.59
C GLY A 225 -18.53 -28.41 17.01
N SER A 226 -18.30 -29.33 16.06
CA SER A 226 -17.04 -29.44 15.33
C SER A 226 -16.81 -28.26 14.38
N ARG A 227 -15.56 -28.12 13.93
CA ARG A 227 -15.05 -27.01 13.14
C ARG A 227 -13.97 -27.50 12.19
N PHE A 228 -14.36 -27.80 10.95
CA PHE A 228 -13.44 -28.36 9.96
C PHE A 228 -13.68 -27.85 8.53
N ALA A 229 -14.79 -27.16 8.28
CA ALA A 229 -15.12 -26.65 6.96
C ALA A 229 -15.00 -25.12 6.94
N VAL A 230 -14.13 -24.60 6.08
CA VAL A 230 -14.03 -23.17 5.78
C VAL A 230 -14.85 -22.91 4.52
N ASP A 231 -15.86 -22.05 4.62
CA ASP A 231 -16.78 -21.70 3.52
C ASP A 231 -16.73 -20.21 3.13
N GLY A 232 -15.93 -19.41 3.84
CA GLY A 232 -15.79 -17.97 3.63
C GLY A 232 -16.96 -17.13 4.14
N TRP A 233 -17.99 -17.74 4.73
CA TRP A 233 -19.17 -17.01 5.19
C TRP A 233 -19.02 -16.45 6.60
N ASN A 234 -19.63 -15.29 6.82
CA ASN A 234 -19.53 -14.53 8.06
C ASN A 234 -18.09 -14.14 8.43
N ILE A 235 -17.21 -14.03 7.43
CA ILE A 235 -15.85 -13.49 7.58
C ILE A 235 -15.88 -12.02 7.17
N PRO A 236 -15.30 -11.10 7.96
CA PRO A 236 -15.18 -9.70 7.60
C PRO A 236 -14.05 -9.50 6.58
N HIS A 237 -14.32 -8.74 5.52
CA HIS A 237 -13.37 -8.38 4.47
C HIS A 237 -13.24 -6.85 4.36
N GLU A 238 -12.09 -6.37 3.90
CA GLU A 238 -11.86 -4.95 3.61
C GLU A 238 -12.09 -4.67 2.13
N CYS A 239 -13.30 -4.27 1.79
CA CYS A 239 -13.71 -4.01 0.41
C CYS A 239 -13.75 -2.52 0.10
N ARG A 240 -13.61 -2.17 -1.19
CA ARG A 240 -14.04 -0.86 -1.67
C ARG A 240 -15.56 -0.71 -1.45
N SER A 241 -16.00 0.48 -1.04
CA SER A 241 -17.41 0.73 -0.78
C SER A 241 -18.25 0.53 -2.05
N TRP A 242 -19.13 -0.47 -2.03
CA TRP A 242 -20.02 -0.76 -3.15
C TRP A 242 -20.95 0.41 -3.46
N ASP A 243 -21.51 1.05 -2.44
CA ASP A 243 -22.42 2.18 -2.61
C ASP A 243 -21.73 3.35 -3.34
N HIS A 244 -20.51 3.69 -2.95
CA HIS A 244 -19.76 4.75 -3.62
C HIS A 244 -19.35 4.37 -5.06
N ILE A 245 -19.04 3.08 -5.31
CA ILE A 245 -18.80 2.59 -6.67
C ILE A 245 -20.07 2.76 -7.52
N VAL A 246 -21.22 2.34 -7.00
CA VAL A 246 -22.51 2.43 -7.69
C VAL A 246 -22.92 3.88 -7.91
N ASP A 247 -22.73 4.76 -6.92
CA ASP A 247 -23.03 6.18 -7.06
C ASP A 247 -22.15 6.84 -8.12
N TYR A 248 -20.85 6.53 -8.16
CA TYR A 248 -19.99 6.95 -9.26
C TYR A 248 -20.52 6.48 -10.62
N MET A 249 -20.95 5.22 -10.72
CA MET A 249 -21.47 4.67 -11.97
C MET A 249 -22.80 5.32 -12.39
N LYS A 250 -23.68 5.72 -11.47
CA LYS A 250 -24.92 6.43 -11.81
C LYS A 250 -24.68 7.75 -12.55
N ASP A 251 -23.58 8.41 -12.26
CA ASP A 251 -23.23 9.69 -12.88
C ASP A 251 -22.34 9.53 -14.13
N ASN A 252 -21.76 8.34 -14.33
CA ASN A 252 -20.71 8.10 -15.35
C ASN A 252 -20.97 6.90 -16.27
N TYR A 253 -22.15 6.27 -16.22
CA TYR A 253 -22.46 5.08 -17.03
C TYR A 253 -22.50 5.37 -18.54
N PHE A 254 -22.26 4.34 -19.33
CA PHE A 254 -22.43 4.37 -20.77
C PHE A 254 -23.93 4.26 -21.13
N ASN A 255 -24.47 5.28 -21.79
CA ASN A 255 -25.92 5.44 -21.98
C ASN A 255 -26.59 4.50 -23.02
N LEU A 256 -25.83 3.57 -23.62
CA LEU A 256 -26.35 2.57 -24.57
C LEU A 256 -26.18 1.13 -24.07
N SER A 257 -25.93 0.91 -22.76
CA SER A 257 -25.83 -0.43 -22.16
C SER A 257 -27.15 -0.96 -21.63
N MET A 258 -27.29 -2.29 -21.54
CA MET A 258 -28.45 -2.97 -20.93
C MET A 258 -28.05 -3.66 -19.62
N ASN A 259 -28.91 -3.60 -18.60
CA ASN A 259 -28.64 -4.22 -17.29
C ASN A 259 -28.85 -5.76 -17.27
N SER A 260 -29.23 -6.36 -18.41
CA SER A 260 -29.52 -7.80 -18.53
C SER A 260 -28.31 -8.64 -18.92
N GLU A 261 -27.10 -8.08 -18.91
CA GLU A 261 -25.88 -8.77 -19.39
C GLU A 261 -25.22 -9.68 -18.34
N ILE A 262 -25.48 -9.47 -17.05
CA ILE A 262 -24.89 -10.30 -15.97
C ILE A 262 -25.55 -11.69 -15.91
N ALA A 263 -26.86 -11.75 -16.11
CA ALA A 263 -27.64 -12.97 -16.11
C ALA A 263 -28.65 -12.92 -17.28
N PRO A 264 -28.17 -13.07 -18.52
CA PRO A 264 -29.04 -13.02 -19.69
C PRO A 264 -30.02 -14.19 -19.68
N ASP A 265 -31.22 -13.98 -20.26
CA ASP A 265 -32.27 -14.99 -20.33
C ASP A 265 -31.74 -16.31 -20.92
N HIS A 266 -31.79 -17.37 -20.12
CA HIS A 266 -31.37 -18.69 -20.56
C HIS A 266 -32.53 -19.39 -21.31
N PRO A 267 -32.31 -19.92 -22.54
CA PRO A 267 -33.37 -20.51 -23.37
C PRO A 267 -34.18 -21.63 -22.70
N MET A 268 -33.59 -22.32 -21.70
CA MET A 268 -34.27 -23.42 -20.99
C MET A 268 -35.40 -22.98 -20.04
N HIS A 269 -35.50 -21.69 -19.68
CA HIS A 269 -36.48 -21.27 -18.66
C HIS A 269 -37.94 -21.30 -19.13
N LYS A 270 -38.21 -21.32 -20.45
CA LYS A 270 -39.58 -21.17 -20.93
C LYS A 270 -40.36 -22.48 -21.10
N ASP A 271 -39.76 -23.61 -21.46
CA ASP A 271 -40.52 -24.86 -21.65
C ASP A 271 -39.70 -26.16 -21.42
N GLY A 272 -38.50 -26.10 -20.83
CA GLY A 272 -37.64 -27.30 -20.63
C GLY A 272 -37.14 -27.95 -21.93
N MET A 273 -37.50 -27.43 -23.09
CA MET A 273 -36.97 -27.84 -24.39
C MET A 273 -36.11 -26.71 -24.95
N ALA A 274 -34.85 -27.02 -25.25
CA ALA A 274 -34.02 -26.16 -26.08
C ALA A 274 -34.75 -25.98 -27.43
N LYS A 275 -35.25 -24.77 -27.71
CA LYS A 275 -35.66 -24.43 -29.07
C LYS A 275 -34.38 -24.32 -29.91
N LEU A 276 -34.23 -25.31 -30.80
CA LEU A 276 -33.24 -25.35 -31.89
C LEU A 276 -33.48 -24.21 -32.88
#